data_AF-A0A2T2VSB7-F1
#
_entry.id   AF-A0A2T2VSB7-F1
#
_cell.length_a   1.000
_cell.length_b   1.000
_cell.length_c   1.000
_cell.angle_alpha   90.00
_cell.angle_beta   90.00
_cell.angle_gamma   90.00
#
_symmetry.space_group_name_H-M   'P 1'
#
loop_
_entity.id
_entity.type
_entity.pdbx_description
1 polymer ?
#
loop_
_entity_poly.entity_id
_entity_poly.type
_entity_poly.pdbx_seq_one_letter_code
_entity_poly.pdbx_strand_id
1 'polypeptide(L)'
;MTANHNSFQAAILQGIPTTLPPKHQFPAGVNRAPKRKDILSKEEKHLAIRNALRYFPKEWHAELAEEFAEELQDYGRIYMYRF
;
A
#
# COMPACT_ATOMS: atom_id res chain seq x y z
N MET A 1 -4.82 5.47 -32.77
CA MET A 1 -5.42 5.84 -31.47
C MET A 1 -4.35 6.56 -30.66
N THR A 2 -4.42 7.88 -30.55
CA THR A 2 -3.43 8.66 -29.78
C THR A 2 -3.68 8.41 -28.30
N ALA A 3 -2.71 7.81 -27.60
CA ALA A 3 -2.75 7.72 -26.15
C ALA A 3 -2.80 9.15 -25.60
N ASN A 4 -3.85 9.46 -24.82
CA ASN A 4 -4.06 10.79 -24.28
C ASN A 4 -3.07 11.01 -23.13
N HIS A 5 -1.85 11.47 -23.45
CA HIS A 5 -0.74 11.61 -22.49
C HIS A 5 -1.06 12.57 -21.33
N ASN A 6 -1.98 13.52 -21.55
CA ASN A 6 -2.36 14.51 -20.55
C ASN A 6 -3.07 13.90 -19.33
N SER A 7 -3.81 12.80 -19.48
CA SER A 7 -4.55 12.21 -18.34
C SER A 7 -3.63 11.42 -17.40
N PHE A 8 -2.61 10.74 -17.93
CA PHE A 8 -1.65 10.01 -17.12
C PHE A 8 -0.74 10.95 -16.35
N GLN A 9 -0.24 12.02 -16.98
CA GLN A 9 0.57 13.04 -16.31
C GLN A 9 -0.20 13.71 -15.16
N ALA A 10 -1.48 14.03 -15.37
CA ALA A 10 -2.34 14.58 -14.33
C ALA A 10 -2.50 13.60 -13.14
N ALA A 11 -2.63 12.29 -13.40
CA ALA A 11 -2.70 11.29 -12.35
C ALA A 11 -1.41 11.20 -11.53
N ILE A 12 -0.23 11.29 -12.17
CA ILE A 12 1.05 11.37 -11.45
C ILE A 12 1.14 12.62 -10.58
N LEU A 13 0.69 13.78 -11.07
CA LEU A 13 0.67 15.03 -10.31
C LEU A 13 -0.34 15.03 -9.16
N GLN A 14 -1.44 14.27 -9.28
CA GLN A 14 -2.42 14.12 -8.21
C GLN A 14 -1.82 13.42 -6.97
N GLY A 15 -0.88 12.50 -7.17
CA GLY A 15 -0.30 11.71 -6.09
C GLY A 15 -1.32 10.70 -5.56
N ILE A 16 -1.67 10.80 -4.27
CA ILE A 16 -2.68 9.92 -3.68
C ILE A 16 -4.07 10.33 -4.20
N PRO A 17 -4.87 9.40 -4.76
CA PRO A 17 -6.18 9.72 -5.27
C PRO A 17 -7.11 10.24 -4.17
N THR A 18 -8.17 10.96 -4.53
CA THR A 18 -9.14 11.51 -3.56
C THR A 18 -10.14 10.48 -3.03
N THR A 19 -10.23 9.34 -3.68
CA THR A 19 -11.09 8.21 -3.30
C THR A 19 -10.23 6.99 -3.06
N LEU A 20 -10.67 6.13 -2.16
CA LEU A 20 -9.94 4.91 -1.82
C LEU A 20 -9.98 3.96 -3.03
N PRO A 21 -8.83 3.58 -3.62
CA PRO A 21 -8.81 2.63 -4.73
C PRO A 21 -9.34 1.27 -4.29
N PRO A 22 -9.81 0.42 -5.21
CA PRO A 22 -10.19 -0.95 -4.86
C PRO A 22 -8.99 -1.74 -4.31
N LYS A 23 -9.26 -2.75 -3.47
CA LYS A 23 -8.22 -3.65 -2.93
C LYS A 23 -7.38 -4.24 -4.07
N HIS A 24 -6.06 -4.22 -3.89
CA HIS A 24 -5.14 -4.77 -4.88
C HIS A 24 -5.35 -6.27 -5.07
N GLN A 25 -5.52 -6.71 -6.31
CA GLN A 25 -5.60 -8.12 -6.66
C GLN A 25 -4.25 -8.59 -7.16
N PHE A 26 -3.66 -9.54 -6.44
CA PHE A 26 -2.35 -10.05 -6.80
C PHE A 26 -2.41 -10.94 -8.05
N PRO A 27 -1.67 -10.61 -9.12
CA PRO A 27 -1.53 -11.49 -10.27
C PRO A 27 -0.77 -12.77 -9.88
N ALA A 28 -1.26 -13.91 -10.37
CA ALA A 28 -0.59 -15.19 -10.21
C ALA A 28 0.70 -15.23 -11.06
N GLY A 29 1.76 -15.83 -10.53
CA GLY A 29 2.99 -16.12 -11.28
C GLY A 29 4.02 -14.98 -11.39
N VAL A 30 3.84 -13.87 -10.66
CA VAL A 30 4.85 -12.80 -10.63
C VAL A 30 5.99 -13.14 -9.68
N ASN A 31 7.23 -12.95 -10.14
CA ASN A 31 8.43 -13.08 -9.30
C ASN A 31 8.45 -11.94 -8.27
N ARG A 32 8.45 -12.30 -6.98
CA ARG A 32 8.43 -11.35 -5.86
C ARG A 32 9.76 -11.31 -5.14
N ALA A 33 10.03 -10.17 -4.51
CA ALA A 33 11.13 -10.08 -3.56
C ALA A 33 10.94 -11.13 -2.45
N PRO A 34 12.03 -11.76 -1.96
CA PRO A 34 11.94 -12.72 -0.88
C PRO A 34 11.38 -12.08 0.39
N LYS A 35 10.55 -12.84 1.11
CA LYS A 35 9.98 -12.43 2.40
C LYS A 35 11.10 -12.07 3.38
N ARG A 36 10.98 -10.91 4.04
CA ARG A 36 11.90 -10.54 5.12
C ARG A 36 11.58 -11.28 6.41
N LYS A 37 12.61 -11.51 7.23
CA LYS A 37 12.44 -12.10 8.57
C LYS A 37 11.53 -11.21 9.41
N ASP A 38 10.60 -11.84 10.11
CA ASP A 38 9.74 -11.17 11.08
C ASP A 38 10.51 -10.98 12.39
N ILE A 39 11.16 -9.82 12.51
CA ILE A 39 12.03 -9.47 13.66
C ILE A 39 11.45 -8.37 14.54
N LEU A 40 10.31 -7.79 14.13
CA LEU A 40 9.72 -6.66 14.83
C LEU A 40 8.91 -7.15 16.04
N SER A 41 9.03 -6.44 17.16
CA SER A 41 8.15 -6.60 18.31
C SER A 41 6.70 -6.20 17.96
N LYS A 42 5.75 -6.53 18.83
CA LYS A 42 4.35 -6.12 18.66
C LYS A 42 4.22 -4.60 18.60
N GLU A 43 4.96 -3.89 19.45
CA GLU A 43 4.99 -2.43 19.52
C GLU A 43 5.60 -1.83 18.26
N GLU A 44 6.69 -2.42 17.75
CA GLU A 44 7.32 -2.01 16.50
C GLU A 44 6.43 -2.25 15.28
N LYS A 45 5.66 -3.35 15.27
CA LYS A 45 4.64 -3.60 14.23
C LYS A 45 3.54 -2.54 14.26
N HIS A 46 3.01 -2.22 15.45
CA HIS A 46 2.04 -1.13 15.59
C HIS A 46 2.62 0.22 15.14
N LEU A 47 3.88 0.51 15.46
CA LEU A 47 4.55 1.73 15.03
C LEU A 47 4.74 1.75 13.51
N ALA A 48 5.12 0.62 12.89
CA ALA A 48 5.26 0.50 11.44
C ALA A 48 3.93 0.79 10.71
N ILE A 49 2.83 0.22 11.19
CA ILE A 49 1.49 0.47 10.62
C ILE A 49 1.11 1.95 10.80
N ARG A 50 1.31 2.54 11.97
CA ARG A 50 1.04 3.97 12.20
C ARG A 50 1.88 4.86 11.28
N ASN A 51 3.14 4.50 11.06
CA ASN A 51 4.04 5.22 10.15
C ASN A 51 3.58 5.12 8.69
N ALA A 52 2.98 4.01 8.28
CA ALA A 52 2.38 3.86 6.96
C ALA A 52 1.08 4.69 6.83
N LEU A 53 0.22 4.66 7.84
CA LEU A 53 -1.06 5.38 7.85
C LEU A 53 -0.93 6.91 7.80
N ARG A 54 0.22 7.48 8.19
CA ARG A 54 0.44 8.95 8.18
C ARG A 54 0.32 9.59 6.81
N TYR A 55 0.41 8.80 5.74
CA TYR A 55 0.30 9.27 4.35
C TYR A 55 -1.16 9.33 3.86
N PHE A 56 -2.13 8.81 4.62
CA PHE A 56 -3.52 8.63 4.17
C PHE A 56 -4.53 9.36 5.06
N PRO A 57 -5.71 9.74 4.51
CA PRO A 57 -6.82 10.29 5.28
C PRO A 57 -7.28 9.35 6.41
N LYS A 58 -7.73 9.93 7.54
CA LYS A 58 -8.11 9.16 8.75
C LYS A 58 -9.28 8.22 8.49
N GLU A 59 -10.16 8.59 7.58
CA GLU A 59 -11.33 7.83 7.17
C GLU A 59 -10.95 6.47 6.58
N TRP A 60 -9.73 6.35 6.02
CA TRP A 60 -9.23 5.10 5.44
C TRP A 60 -8.41 4.27 6.42
N HIS A 61 -8.12 4.79 7.62
CA HIS A 61 -7.20 4.12 8.54
C HIS A 61 -7.68 2.76 9.01
N ALA A 62 -9.00 2.57 9.18
CA ALA A 62 -9.54 1.27 9.58
C ALA A 62 -9.25 0.19 8.52
N GLU A 63 -9.56 0.47 7.25
CA GLU A 63 -9.35 -0.47 6.15
C GLU A 63 -7.86 -0.67 5.85
N LEU A 64 -7.09 0.42 5.74
CA LEU A 64 -5.66 0.34 5.43
C LEU A 64 -4.83 -0.27 6.56
N ALA A 65 -5.25 -0.15 7.83
CA ALA A 65 -4.52 -0.78 8.95
C ALA A 65 -4.53 -2.31 8.84
N GLU A 66 -5.66 -2.89 8.46
CA GLU A 66 -5.80 -4.33 8.26
C GLU A 66 -4.92 -4.79 7.09
N GLU A 67 -4.95 -4.06 5.97
CA GLU A 67 -4.12 -4.39 4.80
C GLU A 67 -2.63 -4.26 5.06
N PHE A 68 -2.20 -3.20 5.73
CA PHE A 68 -0.80 -3.00 6.05
C PHE A 68 -0.30 -4.04 7.07
N ALA A 69 -1.16 -4.50 7.97
CA ALA A 69 -0.84 -5.62 8.85
C ALA A 69 -0.66 -6.93 8.07
N GLU A 70 -1.56 -7.22 7.12
CA GLU A 70 -1.45 -8.37 6.19
C GLU A 70 -0.13 -8.30 5.41
N GLU A 71 0.20 -7.16 4.80
CA GLU A 71 1.44 -6.98 4.04
C GLU A 71 2.69 -7.19 4.91
N LEU A 72 2.70 -6.61 6.12
CA LEU A 72 3.81 -6.77 7.05
C LEU A 72 3.98 -8.23 7.46
N GLN A 73 2.89 -8.96 7.67
CA GLN A 73 2.92 -10.38 8.00
C GLN A 73 3.41 -11.24 6.83
N ASP A 74 2.90 -10.99 5.62
CA ASP A 74 3.14 -11.85 4.46
C ASP A 74 4.49 -11.57 3.80
N TYR A 75 4.91 -10.31 3.76
CA TYR A 75 6.11 -9.88 3.05
C TYR A 75 7.22 -9.35 3.96
N GLY A 76 6.91 -9.07 5.24
CA GLY A 76 7.85 -8.43 6.16
C GLY A 76 8.04 -6.94 5.87
N ARG A 77 7.14 -6.33 5.07
CA ARG A 77 7.15 -4.92 4.69
C ARG A 77 5.74 -4.45 4.32
N ILE A 78 5.51 -3.16 4.51
CA ILE A 78 4.31 -2.48 4.02
C ILE A 78 4.68 -1.81 2.68
N TYR A 79 4.12 -2.33 1.59
CA TYR A 79 4.31 -1.84 0.22
C TYR A 79 3.21 -0.86 -0.21
N MET A 80 2.05 -0.91 0.45
CA MET A 80 0.86 -0.13 0.08
C MET A 80 0.36 -0.49 -1.32
N TYR A 81 0.26 -1.78 -1.65
CA TYR A 81 -0.03 -2.28 -3.02
C TYR A 81 -1.34 -1.76 -3.65
N ARG A 82 -2.25 -1.21 -2.82
CA ARG A 82 -3.48 -0.56 -3.27
C ARG A 82 -3.23 0.70 -4.11
N PHE A 83 -2.08 1.36 -3.97
CA PHE A 83 -1.70 2.60 -4.64
C PHE A 83 -0.50 2.40 -5.57
#